data_AF-A0A3A4W002-F1
#
_entry.id   AF-A0A3A4W002-F1
#
_cell.length_a   1.000
_cell.length_b   1.000
_cell.length_c   1.000
_cell.angle_alpha   90.00
_cell.angle_beta   90.00
_cell.angle_gamma   90.00
#
_symmetry.space_group_name_H-M   'P 1'
#
loop_
_entity.id
_entity.type
_entity.pdbx_description
1 polymer ?
#
loop_
_entity_poly.entity_id
_entity_poly.type
_entity_poly.pdbx_seq_one_letter_code
_entity_poly.pdbx_strand_id
1 'polypeptide(L)'
;MSQCSRRELWETIQPRYLKASKAGKQKILDEFIAATGYHRKYAIRILRHGYPRGQYKKKGKIPVYRGEVVQALEVIWEIYGRICSKRLHPFLPEGIRILERHHELNLSPETKRLLLNISRSTIDRCLKPVRFKGKLHGLSTTKPGTLLKKAIAVRTFADW
;
A
#
# COMPACT_ATOMS: atom_id res chain seq x y z
N MET A 1 28.50 16.61 12.89
CA MET A 1 27.33 17.43 13.30
C MET A 1 26.04 16.65 13.12
N SER A 2 25.12 16.76 14.08
CA SER A 2 23.77 16.18 13.98
C SER A 2 22.90 16.98 12.98
N GLN A 3 21.77 16.42 12.53
CA GLN A 3 20.86 17.13 11.62
C GLN A 3 20.17 18.33 12.29
N CYS A 4 19.90 18.28 13.59
CA CYS A 4 19.34 19.39 14.35
C CYS A 4 20.31 20.59 14.38
N SER A 5 21.59 20.34 14.72
CA SER A 5 22.61 21.39 14.78
C SER A 5 22.86 22.05 13.42
N ARG A 6 22.78 21.29 12.31
CA ARG A 6 22.86 21.86 10.95
C ARG A 6 21.66 22.77 10.63
N ARG A 7 20.49 22.44 11.16
CA ARG A 7 19.26 23.22 10.95
C ARG A 7 19.27 24.52 11.74
N GLU A 8 19.70 24.51 12.99
CA GLU A 8 19.89 25.71 13.82
C GLU A 8 20.90 26.69 13.19
N LEU A 9 22.01 26.15 12.67
CA LEU A 9 23.01 26.93 11.94
C LEU A 9 22.42 27.58 10.68
N TRP A 10 21.60 26.82 9.94
CA TRP A 10 20.89 27.35 8.77
C TRP A 10 19.90 28.47 9.14
N GLU A 11 19.10 28.30 10.20
CA GLU A 11 18.13 29.31 10.66
C GLU A 11 18.82 30.63 10.98
N THR A 12 20.03 30.57 11.54
CA THR A 12 20.84 31.74 11.88
C THR A 12 21.46 32.41 10.64
N ILE A 13 21.96 31.62 9.68
CA ILE A 13 22.72 32.11 8.52
C ILE A 13 21.80 32.57 7.37
N GLN A 14 20.64 31.92 7.19
CA GLN A 14 19.75 32.18 6.06
C GLN A 14 19.37 33.66 5.88
N PRO A 15 18.94 34.41 6.93
CA PRO A 15 18.56 35.81 6.76
C PRO A 15 19.72 36.69 6.29
N ARG A 16 20.95 36.40 6.78
CA ARG A 16 22.18 37.09 6.37
C ARG A 16 22.52 36.78 4.91
N TYR A 17 22.43 35.52 4.52
CA TYR A 17 22.67 35.09 3.14
C TYR A 17 21.68 35.75 2.15
N LEU A 18 20.40 35.86 2.50
CA LEU A 18 19.39 36.47 1.63
C LEU A 18 19.62 37.97 1.40
N LYS A 19 20.08 38.70 2.43
CA LYS A 19 20.34 40.15 2.39
C LYS A 19 21.72 40.54 1.84
N ALA A 20 22.66 39.60 1.77
CA ALA A 20 24.03 39.89 1.34
C ALA A 20 24.17 40.18 -0.17
N SER A 21 25.16 40.99 -0.53
CA SER A 21 25.62 41.21 -1.90
C SER A 21 26.25 39.95 -2.49
N LYS A 22 26.53 39.91 -3.80
CA LYS A 22 27.13 38.74 -4.47
C LYS A 22 28.43 38.27 -3.81
N ALA A 23 29.32 39.20 -3.47
CA ALA A 23 30.58 38.90 -2.78
C ALA A 23 30.35 38.41 -1.34
N GLY A 24 29.40 39.02 -0.62
CA GLY A 24 29.04 38.58 0.74
C GLY A 24 28.41 37.19 0.76
N LYS A 25 27.56 36.86 -0.21
CA LYS A 25 26.96 35.52 -0.39
C LYS A 25 28.02 34.44 -0.59
N GLN A 26 29.10 34.74 -1.31
CA GLN A 26 30.18 33.78 -1.51
C GLN A 26 30.88 33.44 -0.19
N LYS A 27 31.27 34.46 0.59
CA LYS A 27 31.90 34.26 1.91
C LYS A 27 31.01 33.45 2.86
N ILE A 28 29.75 33.85 2.99
CA ILE A 28 28.77 33.16 3.85
C ILE A 28 28.56 31.70 3.40
N LEU A 29 28.54 31.46 2.08
CA LEU A 29 28.38 30.12 1.53
C LEU A 29 29.59 29.23 1.80
N ASP A 30 30.81 29.77 1.67
CA ASP A 30 32.05 29.03 1.91
C ASP A 30 32.17 28.64 3.39
N GLU A 31 31.85 29.56 4.31
CA GLU A 31 31.74 29.30 5.76
C GLU A 31 30.70 28.21 6.08
N PHE A 32 29.50 28.30 5.48
CA PHE A 32 28.44 27.33 5.69
C PHE A 32 28.80 25.93 5.17
N ILE A 33 29.51 25.84 4.05
CA ILE A 33 30.02 24.58 3.50
C ILE A 33 31.08 23.99 4.42
N ALA A 34 32.04 24.80 4.89
CA ALA A 34 33.08 24.36 5.81
C ALA A 34 32.50 23.80 7.12
N ALA A 35 31.46 24.44 7.66
CA ALA A 35 30.81 23.98 8.88
C ALA A 35 29.94 22.73 8.68
N THR A 36 29.10 22.69 7.63
CA THR A 36 28.10 21.62 7.47
C THR A 36 28.61 20.40 6.70
N GLY A 37 29.66 20.55 5.88
CA GLY A 37 30.15 19.55 4.93
C GLY A 37 29.21 19.34 3.73
N TYR A 38 28.26 20.26 3.50
CA TYR A 38 27.32 20.14 2.38
C TYR A 38 27.97 20.51 1.06
N HIS A 39 27.58 19.82 -0.01
CA HIS A 39 27.97 20.20 -1.36
C HIS A 39 27.41 21.60 -1.71
N ARG A 40 28.20 22.42 -2.42
CA ARG A 40 27.86 23.82 -2.75
C ARG A 40 26.47 23.99 -3.34
N LYS A 41 26.08 23.15 -4.31
CA LYS A 41 24.73 23.21 -4.91
C LYS A 41 23.61 22.94 -3.89
N TYR A 42 23.83 22.03 -2.95
CA TYR A 42 22.86 21.70 -1.91
C TYR A 42 22.75 22.83 -0.87
N ALA A 43 23.88 23.40 -0.45
CA ALA A 43 23.95 24.56 0.43
C ALA A 43 23.23 25.79 -0.16
N ILE A 44 23.50 26.12 -1.43
CA ILE A 44 22.79 27.19 -2.15
C ILE A 44 21.28 26.94 -2.15
N ARG A 45 20.86 25.70 -2.47
CA ARG A 45 19.43 25.35 -2.53
C ARG A 45 18.75 25.56 -1.19
N ILE A 46 19.36 25.09 -0.09
CA ILE A 46 18.80 25.24 1.26
C ILE A 46 18.81 26.71 1.71
N LEU A 47 19.90 27.45 1.50
CA LEU A 47 19.98 28.85 1.90
C LEU A 47 18.99 29.73 1.12
N ARG A 48 18.73 29.42 -0.15
CA ARG A 48 17.83 30.22 -1.00
C ARG A 48 16.36 29.82 -0.88
N HIS A 49 16.05 28.53 -0.83
CA HIS A 49 14.68 28.01 -0.91
C HIS A 49 14.19 27.36 0.40
N GLY A 50 15.09 27.22 1.39
CA GLY A 50 14.84 26.50 2.63
C GLY A 50 15.02 24.99 2.50
N TYR A 51 14.94 24.29 3.64
CA TYR A 51 14.90 22.84 3.64
C TYR A 51 13.67 22.34 2.85
N PRO A 52 13.81 21.23 2.09
CA PRO A 52 12.67 20.62 1.43
C PRO A 52 11.64 20.25 2.50
N ARG A 53 10.53 20.99 2.56
CA ARG A 53 9.38 20.59 3.36
C ARG A 53 8.87 19.33 2.69
N GLY A 54 8.99 18.19 3.38
CA GLY A 54 8.36 16.96 2.92
C GLY A 54 6.93 17.29 2.55
N GLN A 55 6.53 17.03 1.31
CA GLN A 55 5.17 17.33 0.87
C GLN A 55 4.23 16.67 1.88
N TYR A 56 3.44 17.48 2.59
CA TYR A 56 2.39 16.96 3.46
C TYR A 56 1.42 16.22 2.54
N LYS A 57 1.56 14.89 2.48
CA LYS A 57 0.59 14.06 1.77
C LYS A 57 -0.73 14.28 2.48
N LYS A 58 -1.66 14.96 1.81
CA LYS A 58 -3.04 15.13 2.31
C LYS A 58 -3.54 13.72 2.68
N LYS A 59 -3.97 13.57 3.93
CA LYS A 59 -4.56 12.31 4.40
C LYS A 59 -5.74 12.02 3.47
N GLY A 60 -5.70 10.87 2.78
CA GLY A 60 -6.75 10.50 1.84
C GLY A 60 -8.12 10.44 2.51
N LYS A 61 -9.19 10.45 1.70
CA LYS A 61 -10.58 10.31 2.18
C LYS A 61 -10.70 9.11 3.13
N ILE A 62 -11.40 9.29 4.24
CA ILE A 62 -11.71 8.20 5.17
C ILE A 62 -12.48 7.13 4.39
N PRO A 63 -11.98 5.90 4.32
CA PRO A 63 -12.65 4.86 3.53
C PRO A 63 -13.95 4.42 4.23
N VAL A 64 -15.00 4.32 3.43
CA VAL A 64 -16.38 4.01 3.84
C VAL A 64 -16.53 2.54 4.27
N TYR A 65 -15.77 1.64 3.65
CA TYR A 65 -15.84 0.20 3.88
C TYR A 65 -14.74 -0.21 4.88
N ARG A 66 -15.04 -0.13 6.18
CA ARG A 66 -14.13 -0.49 7.29
C ARG A 66 -14.86 -1.22 8.41
N GLY A 67 -14.10 -1.92 9.24
CA GLY A 67 -14.60 -2.57 10.46
C GLY A 67 -15.53 -3.73 10.11
N GLU A 68 -16.74 -3.67 10.64
CA GLU A 68 -17.79 -4.71 10.52
C GLU A 68 -18.06 -5.10 9.07
N VAL A 69 -18.07 -4.13 8.14
CA VAL A 69 -18.33 -4.40 6.72
C VAL A 69 -17.27 -5.33 6.13
N VAL A 70 -16.00 -5.14 6.52
CA VAL A 70 -14.90 -5.97 6.01
C VAL A 70 -14.93 -7.35 6.66
N GLN A 71 -15.24 -7.43 7.96
CA GLN A 71 -15.37 -8.71 8.68
C GLN A 71 -16.52 -9.56 8.10
N ALA A 72 -17.69 -8.96 7.90
CA ALA A 72 -18.82 -9.63 7.26
C ALA A 72 -18.48 -10.11 5.84
N LEU A 73 -17.80 -9.26 5.05
CA LEU A 73 -17.35 -9.62 3.72
C LEU A 73 -16.33 -10.77 3.72
N GLU A 74 -15.44 -10.81 4.71
CA GLU A 74 -14.48 -11.90 4.90
C GLU A 74 -15.19 -13.22 5.19
N VAL A 75 -16.16 -13.25 6.11
CA VAL A 75 -16.95 -14.45 6.43
C VAL A 75 -17.69 -14.96 5.19
N ILE A 76 -18.39 -14.08 4.46
CA ILE A 76 -19.07 -14.46 3.21
C ILE A 76 -18.05 -15.02 2.21
N TRP A 77 -16.91 -14.36 2.04
CA TRP A 77 -15.88 -14.80 1.11
C TRP A 77 -15.29 -16.17 1.48
N GLU A 78 -15.18 -16.49 2.76
CA GLU A 78 -14.72 -17.80 3.23
C GLU A 78 -15.75 -18.90 3.00
N ILE A 79 -17.04 -18.64 3.27
CA ILE A 79 -18.14 -19.58 3.00
C ILE A 79 -18.20 -19.93 1.51
N TYR A 80 -18.03 -18.94 0.64
CA TYR A 80 -17.98 -19.14 -0.81
C TYR A 80 -16.64 -19.73 -1.33
N GLY A 81 -15.76 -20.21 -0.45
CA GLY A 81 -14.54 -20.90 -0.85
C GLY A 81 -13.47 -19.98 -1.44
N ARG A 82 -13.43 -18.72 -1.02
CA ARG A 82 -12.41 -17.73 -1.41
C ARG A 82 -12.37 -17.40 -2.91
N ILE A 83 -13.51 -17.43 -3.59
CA ILE A 83 -13.64 -17.09 -5.01
C ILE A 83 -13.23 -15.64 -5.33
N CYS A 84 -12.97 -15.36 -6.62
CA CYS A 84 -12.62 -14.01 -7.05
C CYS A 84 -13.81 -13.04 -6.93
N SER A 85 -13.51 -11.77 -6.71
CA SER A 85 -14.51 -10.73 -6.42
C SER A 85 -15.50 -10.49 -7.56
N LYS A 86 -15.08 -10.75 -8.81
CA LYS A 86 -15.95 -10.69 -9.99
C LYS A 86 -17.04 -11.76 -9.95
N ARG A 87 -16.73 -12.95 -9.44
CA ARG A 87 -17.69 -14.04 -9.24
C ARG A 87 -18.50 -13.86 -7.97
N LEU A 88 -17.89 -13.37 -6.88
CA LEU A 88 -18.59 -13.16 -5.62
C LEU A 88 -19.68 -12.09 -5.72
N HIS A 89 -19.41 -10.99 -6.42
CA HIS A 89 -20.29 -9.81 -6.42
C HIS A 89 -21.74 -10.08 -6.89
N PRO A 90 -22.01 -10.83 -7.97
CA PRO A 90 -23.38 -11.19 -8.35
C PRO A 90 -24.13 -12.02 -7.31
N PHE A 91 -23.42 -12.89 -6.57
CA PHE A 91 -24.03 -13.78 -5.57
C PHE A 91 -24.18 -13.12 -4.19
N LEU A 92 -23.55 -11.97 -3.97
CA LEU A 92 -23.55 -11.25 -2.69
C LEU A 92 -24.98 -10.97 -2.16
N PRO A 93 -25.93 -10.46 -2.97
CA PRO A 93 -27.29 -10.21 -2.50
C PRO A 93 -28.04 -11.47 -2.08
N GLU A 94 -27.87 -12.56 -2.81
CA GLU A 94 -28.50 -13.84 -2.49
C GLU A 94 -27.85 -14.49 -1.26
N GLY A 95 -26.52 -14.50 -1.22
CA GLY A 95 -25.72 -15.01 -0.11
C GLY A 95 -26.08 -14.33 1.21
N ILE A 96 -26.19 -12.99 1.23
CA ILE A 96 -26.60 -12.26 2.46
C ILE A 96 -27.98 -12.75 2.93
N ARG A 97 -28.96 -12.91 2.02
CA ARG A 97 -30.32 -13.33 2.40
C ARG A 97 -30.36 -14.74 2.98
N ILE A 98 -29.55 -15.66 2.43
CA ILE A 98 -29.45 -17.04 2.91
C ILE A 98 -28.75 -17.06 4.28
N LEU A 99 -27.63 -16.36 4.42
CA LEU A 99 -26.84 -16.35 5.65
C LEU A 99 -27.57 -15.68 6.83
N GLU A 100 -28.36 -14.63 6.57
CA GLU A 100 -29.25 -14.06 7.58
C GLU A 100 -30.36 -15.03 7.99
N ARG A 101 -30.94 -15.77 7.02
CA ARG A 101 -32.00 -16.76 7.29
C ARG A 101 -31.51 -17.90 8.19
N HIS A 102 -30.27 -18.35 7.98
CA HIS A 102 -29.66 -19.42 8.77
C HIS A 102 -28.99 -18.90 10.06
N HIS A 103 -29.14 -17.62 10.40
CA HIS A 103 -28.51 -16.98 11.56
C HIS A 103 -26.97 -17.10 11.59
N GLU A 104 -26.34 -17.33 10.44
CA GLU A 104 -24.87 -17.39 10.31
C GLU A 104 -24.24 -15.99 10.24
N LEU A 105 -25.03 -14.97 9.89
CA LEU A 105 -24.61 -13.57 9.87
C LEU A 105 -25.68 -12.66 10.49
N ASN A 106 -25.27 -11.91 11.51
CA ASN A 106 -26.05 -10.80 12.06
C ASN A 106 -25.46 -9.48 11.56
N LEU A 107 -26.09 -8.88 10.56
CA LEU A 107 -25.65 -7.63 9.95
C LEU A 107 -26.52 -6.46 10.40
N SER A 108 -25.89 -5.34 10.72
CA SER A 108 -26.62 -4.09 10.91
C SER A 108 -27.25 -3.64 9.57
N PRO A 109 -28.39 -2.93 9.59
CA PRO A 109 -29.03 -2.43 8.37
C PRO A 109 -28.10 -1.56 7.52
N GLU A 110 -27.20 -0.81 8.16
CA GLU A 110 -26.20 0.03 7.50
C GLU A 110 -25.13 -0.82 6.80
N THR A 111 -24.58 -1.81 7.49
CA THR A 111 -23.60 -2.74 6.93
C THR A 111 -24.17 -3.51 5.74
N LYS A 112 -25.43 -3.95 5.82
CA LYS A 112 -26.13 -4.61 4.71
C LYS A 112 -26.25 -3.69 3.48
N ARG A 113 -26.67 -2.43 3.68
CA ARG A 113 -26.76 -1.45 2.59
C ARG A 113 -25.40 -1.19 1.95
N LEU A 114 -24.34 -1.12 2.75
CA LEU A 114 -22.98 -0.95 2.24
C LEU A 114 -22.53 -2.18 1.42
N LEU A 115 -22.75 -3.39 1.94
CA LEU A 115 -22.39 -4.62 1.23
C LEU A 115 -23.16 -4.82 -0.09
N LEU A 116 -24.42 -4.38 -0.17
CA LEU A 116 -25.19 -4.45 -1.41
C LEU A 116 -24.74 -3.43 -2.45
N ASN A 117 -24.19 -2.29 -2.03
CA ASN A 117 -23.69 -1.23 -2.91
C ASN A 117 -22.19 -1.35 -3.24
N ILE A 118 -21.50 -2.34 -2.67
CA ILE A 118 -20.05 -2.47 -2.81
C ILE A 118 -19.69 -2.86 -4.25
N SER A 119 -18.69 -2.17 -4.83
CA SER A 119 -18.19 -2.53 -6.16
C SER A 119 -17.17 -3.67 -6.11
N ARG A 120 -17.07 -4.42 -7.22
CA ARG A 120 -16.10 -5.53 -7.41
C ARG A 120 -14.67 -5.15 -7.03
N SER A 121 -14.21 -3.98 -7.44
CA SER A 121 -12.87 -3.45 -7.13
C SER A 121 -12.68 -3.07 -5.66
N THR A 122 -13.77 -2.73 -4.97
CA THR A 122 -13.74 -2.43 -3.54
C THR A 122 -13.67 -3.71 -2.72
N ILE A 123 -14.40 -4.75 -3.12
CA ILE A 123 -14.26 -6.10 -2.56
C ILE A 123 -12.79 -6.55 -2.64
N ASP A 124 -12.15 -6.42 -3.81
CA ASP A 124 -10.73 -6.76 -3.97
C ASP A 124 -9.80 -5.98 -3.03
N ARG A 125 -10.06 -4.67 -2.82
CA ARG A 125 -9.27 -3.84 -1.90
C ARG A 125 -9.48 -4.23 -0.44
N CYS A 126 -10.72 -4.53 -0.04
CA CYS A 126 -11.08 -4.95 1.31
C CYS A 126 -10.49 -6.32 1.65
N LEU A 127 -10.51 -7.27 0.72
CA LEU A 127 -9.99 -8.63 0.91
C LEU A 127 -8.48 -8.76 0.67
N LYS A 128 -7.82 -7.76 0.08
CA LYS A 128 -6.36 -7.74 -0.15
C LYS A 128 -5.53 -8.14 1.09
N PRO A 129 -5.76 -7.59 2.30
CA PRO A 129 -4.98 -7.95 3.47
C PRO A 129 -5.16 -9.41 3.92
N VAL A 130 -6.28 -10.07 3.59
CA VAL A 130 -6.58 -11.44 4.04
C VAL A 130 -6.24 -12.48 2.98
N ARG A 131 -6.37 -12.13 1.69
CA ARG A 131 -6.00 -13.00 0.56
C ARG A 131 -4.61 -13.62 0.64
N PHE A 132 -3.64 -12.87 1.17
CA PHE A 132 -2.24 -13.30 1.26
C PHE A 132 -1.84 -13.80 2.65
N LYS A 133 -2.74 -13.82 3.63
CA LYS A 133 -2.47 -14.36 4.98
C LYS A 133 -2.56 -15.88 5.03
N GLY A 134 -3.37 -16.49 4.16
CA GLY A 134 -3.36 -17.93 3.94
C GLY A 134 -2.21 -18.31 3.02
N LYS A 135 -1.30 -19.18 3.46
CA LYS A 135 -0.30 -19.80 2.57
C LYS A 135 -1.04 -20.52 1.43
N LEU A 136 -1.14 -19.89 0.27
CA LEU A 136 -1.39 -20.59 -1.00
C LEU A 136 -0.06 -21.16 -1.51
N HIS A 137 0.69 -21.84 -0.65
CA HIS A 137 1.46 -22.95 -1.15
C HIS A 137 0.47 -24.10 -1.16
N GLY A 138 0.00 -24.46 -2.35
CA GLY A 138 -0.30 -25.87 -2.53
C GLY A 138 0.91 -26.62 -2.00
N LEU A 139 0.67 -27.56 -1.09
CA LEU A 139 1.62 -28.64 -0.88
C LEU A 139 1.71 -29.32 -2.24
N SER A 140 2.61 -28.82 -3.08
CA SER A 140 3.08 -29.59 -4.22
C SER A 140 3.82 -30.74 -3.57
N THR A 141 3.10 -31.83 -3.29
CA THR A 141 3.66 -33.05 -2.72
C THR A 141 4.78 -33.59 -3.62
N THR A 142 4.75 -33.20 -4.89
CA THR A 142 5.80 -33.45 -5.86
C THR A 142 6.74 -32.26 -5.96
N LYS A 143 8.03 -32.46 -5.73
CA LYS A 143 9.07 -31.58 -6.30
C LYS A 143 8.82 -31.51 -7.81
N PRO A 144 8.90 -30.33 -8.46
CA PRO A 144 9.01 -30.26 -9.91
C PRO A 144 10.37 -30.83 -10.33
N GLY A 145 10.46 -32.15 -10.34
CA GLY A 145 11.62 -32.91 -10.79
C GLY A 145 11.55 -33.14 -12.30
N THR A 146 12.69 -32.97 -12.95
CA THR A 146 12.92 -33.22 -14.39
C THR A 146 12.77 -34.69 -14.81
N LEU A 147 12.65 -35.63 -13.86
CA LEU A 147 12.81 -37.07 -14.10
C LEU A 147 11.54 -37.80 -14.56
N LEU A 148 10.36 -37.49 -14.02
CA LEU A 148 9.15 -38.31 -14.26
C LEU A 148 8.42 -38.02 -15.59
N LYS A 149 8.56 -36.81 -16.15
CA LYS A 149 7.90 -36.45 -17.42
C LYS A 149 8.45 -37.20 -18.64
N LYS A 150 9.68 -37.70 -18.57
CA LYS A 150 10.31 -38.50 -19.65
C LYS A 150 10.17 -40.01 -19.46
N ALA A 151 9.87 -40.46 -18.24
CA ALA A 151 9.80 -41.88 -17.90
C ALA A 151 8.42 -42.50 -18.17
N ILE A 152 7.36 -41.70 -18.15
CA ILE A 152 6.01 -42.15 -18.47
C ILE A 152 5.66 -41.57 -19.84
N ALA A 153 5.68 -42.41 -20.88
CA ALA A 153 5.22 -42.01 -22.20
C ALA A 153 3.74 -41.62 -22.11
N VAL A 154 3.43 -40.35 -22.39
CA VAL A 154 2.05 -39.91 -22.56
C VAL A 154 1.59 -40.51 -23.88
N ARG A 155 0.75 -41.55 -23.83
CA ARG A 155 0.08 -42.08 -25.02
C ARG A 155 -0.79 -40.96 -25.59
N THR A 156 -0.34 -40.37 -26.70
CA THR A 156 -1.17 -39.48 -27.50
C THR A 156 -1.95 -40.35 -28.49
N PHE A 157 -3.06 -39.82 -28.99
CA PHE A 157 -4.05 -40.52 -29.83
C PHE A 157 -3.51 -41.12 -31.15
N ALA A 158 -2.19 -41.05 -31.41
CA ALA A 158 -1.56 -41.36 -32.68
C ALA A 158 -0.97 -42.78 -32.77
N ASP A 159 -0.91 -43.55 -31.68
CA ASP A 159 -0.41 -44.93 -31.71
C ASP A 159 -1.59 -45.92 -31.71
N TRP A 160 -1.97 -46.40 -32.91
CA TRP A 160 -2.89 -47.53 -33.12
C TRP A 160 -2.11 -48.82 -33.38
#